data_AF-G6AJ89-F1
#
_entry.id   AF-G6AJ89-F1
#
_cell.length_a   1.000
_cell.length_b   1.000
_cell.length_c   1.000
_cell.angle_alpha   90.00
_cell.angle_beta   90.00
_cell.angle_gamma   90.00
#
_symmetry.space_group_name_H-M   'P 1'
#
loop_
_entity.id
_entity.type
_entity.pdbx_description
1 polymer ?
#
loop_
_entity_poly.entity_id
_entity_poly.type
_entity_poly.pdbx_seq_one_letter_code
_entity_poly.pdbx_strand_id
1 'polypeptide(L)'
;MKKIVCLLVAIAFFSCDRQYDNFKITGINMHTVTFNDSIRSKKRYFLIDFTTVLCHPKTTLFGGGVEPGLKGIDENIKSIDIYTRNGKTISSHFKGWNSNLEGTISDGRGDYSYLSSSNIAELVKSINDRDRQGIGERIKFRRLFYTNSEETPYKIVIRFENREITAKVINDEEDYKVISTAHP
;
A
#
# COMPACT_ATOMS: atom_id res chain seq x y z
N MET A 1 39.08 -35.62 3.24
CA MET A 1 38.10 -35.15 4.27
C MET A 1 38.00 -33.63 4.36
N LYS A 2 39.06 -32.87 4.70
CA LYS A 2 38.99 -31.38 4.81
C LYS A 2 38.39 -30.67 3.58
N LYS A 3 38.79 -31.06 2.36
CA LYS A 3 38.28 -30.47 1.10
C LYS A 3 36.78 -30.72 0.87
N ILE A 4 36.27 -31.89 1.28
CA ILE A 4 34.85 -32.24 1.16
C ILE A 4 34.02 -31.46 2.18
N VAL A 5 34.53 -31.28 3.40
CA VAL A 5 33.90 -30.44 4.43
C VAL A 5 33.84 -28.98 3.97
N CYS A 6 34.93 -28.43 3.42
CA CYS A 6 34.92 -27.06 2.88
C CYS A 6 33.93 -26.89 1.72
N LEU A 7 33.81 -27.88 0.83
CA LEU A 7 32.86 -27.83 -0.28
C LEU A 7 31.40 -27.85 0.22
N LEU A 8 31.09 -28.72 1.19
CA LEU A 8 29.74 -28.80 1.78
C LEU A 8 29.37 -27.51 2.53
N VAL A 9 30.33 -26.93 3.25
CA VAL A 9 30.15 -25.63 3.92
C VAL A 9 29.91 -24.53 2.89
N ALA A 10 30.67 -24.50 1.78
CA ALA A 10 30.44 -23.53 0.71
C ALA A 10 29.05 -23.69 0.07
N ILE A 11 28.62 -24.92 -0.24
CA ILE A 11 27.28 -25.20 -0.79
C ILE A 11 26.18 -24.74 0.18
N ALA A 12 26.33 -25.01 1.48
CA ALA A 12 25.37 -24.55 2.49
C ALA A 12 25.31 -23.02 2.58
N PHE A 13 26.46 -22.33 2.53
CA PHE A 13 26.50 -20.86 2.51
C PHE A 13 25.88 -20.27 1.25
N PHE A 14 26.12 -20.86 0.07
CA PHE A 14 25.49 -20.43 -1.19
C PHE A 14 23.99 -20.74 -1.25
N SER A 15 23.51 -21.69 -0.44
CA SER A 15 22.11 -22.09 -0.38
C SER A 15 21.32 -21.36 0.71
N CYS A 16 21.95 -20.42 1.42
CA CYS A 16 21.30 -19.60 2.44
C CYS A 16 20.70 -18.34 1.80
N ASP A 17 19.38 -18.27 1.78
CA ASP A 17 18.64 -17.08 1.38
C ASP A 17 18.29 -16.23 2.61
N ARG A 18 18.26 -14.90 2.43
CA ARG A 18 17.78 -13.96 3.44
C ARG A 18 16.34 -13.58 3.10
N GLN A 19 15.41 -14.13 3.86
CA GLN A 19 13.98 -13.86 3.73
C GLN A 19 13.56 -12.77 4.72
N TYR A 20 12.57 -11.97 4.35
CA TYR A 20 12.01 -10.93 5.21
C TYR A 20 10.53 -11.21 5.41
N ASP A 21 10.16 -11.53 6.63
CA ASP A 21 8.80 -11.96 6.93
C ASP A 21 7.84 -10.78 7.05
N ASN A 22 8.33 -9.60 7.48
CA ASN A 22 7.53 -8.44 7.82
C ASN A 22 7.99 -7.19 7.08
N PHE A 23 7.16 -6.15 7.10
CA PHE A 23 7.52 -4.83 6.62
C PHE A 23 7.11 -3.73 7.59
N LYS A 24 7.75 -2.56 7.45
CA LYS A 24 7.37 -1.29 8.10
C LYS A 24 6.93 -0.31 7.05
N ILE A 25 5.85 0.43 7.31
CA ILE A 25 5.47 1.58 6.48
C ILE A 25 6.30 2.78 6.94
N THR A 26 7.12 3.34 6.06
CA THR A 26 8.00 4.49 6.36
C THR A 26 7.51 5.79 5.74
N GLY A 27 6.61 5.72 4.76
CA GLY A 27 6.04 6.88 4.08
C GLY A 27 4.60 6.63 3.62
N ILE A 28 3.90 7.71 3.35
CA ILE A 28 2.58 7.74 2.73
C ILE A 28 2.53 8.89 1.74
N ASN A 29 1.92 8.70 0.59
CA ASN A 29 1.55 9.81 -0.29
C ASN A 29 0.07 9.72 -0.66
N MET A 30 -0.48 10.86 -1.08
CA MET A 30 -1.86 10.97 -1.50
C MET A 30 -1.95 11.97 -2.65
N HIS A 31 -2.51 11.50 -3.77
CA HIS A 31 -2.60 12.24 -5.03
C HIS A 31 -4.06 12.39 -5.44
N THR A 32 -4.46 13.58 -5.85
CA THR A 32 -5.74 13.79 -6.54
C THR A 32 -5.62 13.28 -7.96
N VAL A 33 -6.61 12.51 -8.42
CA VAL A 33 -6.61 11.94 -9.77
C VAL A 33 -7.93 12.16 -10.48
N THR A 34 -7.86 12.27 -11.80
CA THR A 34 -9.01 12.37 -12.69
C THR A 34 -9.06 11.15 -13.59
N PHE A 35 -10.21 10.50 -13.72
CA PHE A 35 -10.37 9.32 -14.59
C PHE A 35 -11.08 9.69 -15.89
N ASN A 36 -10.34 9.64 -17.00
CA ASN A 36 -10.81 10.06 -18.33
C ASN A 36 -12.03 9.28 -18.85
N ASP A 37 -12.15 8.00 -18.51
CA ASP A 37 -13.29 7.15 -18.95
C ASP A 37 -14.53 7.28 -18.04
N SER A 38 -14.46 8.07 -16.96
CA SER A 38 -15.55 8.21 -16.00
C SER A 38 -16.54 9.33 -16.39
N ILE A 39 -17.30 9.12 -17.47
CA ILE A 39 -18.57 9.84 -17.74
C ILE A 39 -19.53 9.73 -16.53
N ARG A 40 -19.30 8.75 -15.64
CA ARG A 40 -20.03 8.57 -14.38
C ARG A 40 -19.26 9.13 -13.18
N SER A 41 -19.65 10.36 -12.86
CA SER A 41 -19.79 10.96 -11.52
C SER A 41 -18.82 12.10 -11.21
N LYS A 42 -19.41 13.21 -10.74
CA LYS A 42 -18.77 14.43 -10.18
C LYS A 42 -17.96 14.16 -8.89
N LYS A 43 -17.35 12.98 -8.78
CA LYS A 43 -16.61 12.54 -7.60
C LYS A 43 -15.16 12.96 -7.73
N ARG A 44 -14.54 13.25 -6.60
CA ARG A 44 -13.10 13.54 -6.52
C ARG A 44 -12.38 12.27 -6.10
N TYR A 45 -11.46 11.81 -6.93
CA TYR A 45 -10.72 10.57 -6.70
C TYR A 45 -9.33 10.85 -6.15
N PHE A 46 -8.86 9.89 -5.35
CA PHE A 46 -7.56 9.97 -4.71
C PHE A 46 -6.89 8.62 -4.70
N LEU A 47 -5.60 8.61 -5.00
CA LEU A 47 -4.72 7.47 -4.82
C LEU A 47 -3.88 7.68 -3.57
N ILE A 48 -3.80 6.66 -2.73
CA ILE A 48 -2.92 6.61 -1.57
C ILE A 48 -1.89 5.50 -1.79
N ASP A 49 -0.61 5.81 -1.62
CA ASP A 49 0.48 4.84 -1.68
C ASP A 49 1.30 4.83 -0.40
N PHE A 50 1.90 3.67 -0.11
CA PHE A 50 2.74 3.47 1.06
C PHE A 50 4.17 3.19 0.62
N THR A 51 5.12 3.88 1.24
CA THR A 51 6.53 3.48 1.16
C THR A 51 6.80 2.47 2.26
N THR A 52 7.39 1.32 1.92
CA THR A 52 7.68 0.25 2.88
C THR A 52 9.13 -0.18 2.88
N VAL A 53 9.60 -0.66 4.02
CA VAL A 53 10.92 -1.28 4.20
C VAL A 53 10.75 -2.66 4.83
N LEU A 54 11.40 -3.66 4.25
CA LEU A 54 11.40 -5.02 4.76
C LEU A 54 12.17 -5.12 6.08
N CYS A 55 11.67 -5.92 7.02
CA CYS A 55 12.24 -6.07 8.35
C CYS A 55 12.17 -7.52 8.84
N HIS A 56 12.81 -7.79 9.99
CA HIS A 56 12.93 -9.13 10.56
C HIS A 56 13.51 -10.17 9.60
N PRO A 57 14.78 -9.98 9.17
CA PRO A 57 15.42 -10.92 8.27
C PRO A 57 15.64 -12.27 8.95
N LYS A 58 15.31 -13.34 8.24
CA LYS A 58 15.59 -14.71 8.62
C LYS A 58 16.45 -15.37 7.56
N THR A 59 17.49 -16.08 7.98
CA THR A 59 18.30 -16.91 7.08
C THR A 59 17.66 -18.29 6.98
N THR A 60 17.41 -18.74 5.75
CA THR A 60 16.78 -20.03 5.46
C THR A 60 17.60 -20.78 4.41
N LEU A 61 17.91 -22.04 4.68
CA LEU A 61 18.53 -22.95 3.70
C LEU A 61 17.45 -23.40 2.71
N PHE A 62 17.73 -23.24 1.41
CA PHE A 62 16.77 -23.52 0.32
C PHE A 62 15.46 -22.75 0.48
N GLY A 63 15.56 -21.49 0.91
CA GLY A 63 14.38 -20.65 1.15
C GLY A 63 13.52 -20.45 -0.09
N GLY A 64 14.15 -20.39 -1.27
CA GLY A 64 13.43 -20.15 -2.52
C GLY A 64 12.80 -18.76 -2.58
N GLY A 65 12.09 -18.48 -3.68
CA GLY A 65 11.47 -17.18 -3.97
C GLY A 65 10.16 -16.92 -3.21
N VAL A 66 10.17 -17.06 -1.89
CA VAL A 66 9.01 -16.70 -1.04
C VAL A 66 8.83 -15.17 -1.08
N GLU A 67 7.61 -14.73 -1.37
CA GLU A 67 7.26 -13.29 -1.38
C GLU A 67 7.60 -12.67 -0.01
N PRO A 68 8.32 -11.54 0.04
CA PRO A 68 8.69 -10.91 1.30
C PRO A 68 7.48 -10.20 1.93
N GLY A 69 7.45 -10.08 3.26
CA GLY A 69 6.39 -9.34 3.96
C GLY A 69 5.08 -10.10 4.17
N LEU A 70 5.06 -11.43 3.99
CA LEU A 70 3.85 -12.26 4.12
C LEU A 70 3.30 -12.33 5.56
N LYS A 71 4.12 -12.07 6.59
CA LYS A 71 3.63 -11.90 7.97
C LYS A 71 3.05 -10.51 8.25
N GLY A 72 3.04 -9.63 7.25
CA GLY A 72 2.39 -8.32 7.31
C GLY A 72 3.21 -7.25 8.04
N ILE A 73 2.49 -6.23 8.50
CA ILE A 73 3.09 -5.06 9.14
C ILE A 73 3.68 -5.41 10.51
N ASP A 74 4.84 -4.82 10.81
CA ASP A 74 5.54 -5.02 12.09
C ASP A 74 4.92 -4.26 13.26
N GLU A 75 4.19 -3.19 12.96
CA GLU A 75 3.55 -2.33 13.95
C GLU A 75 2.16 -1.92 13.46
N ASN A 76 1.17 -2.11 14.32
CA ASN A 76 -0.21 -1.82 13.95
C ASN A 76 -0.44 -0.33 13.75
N ILE A 77 -1.21 -0.02 12.72
CA ILE A 77 -1.71 1.33 12.45
C ILE A 77 -2.87 1.60 13.41
N LYS A 78 -2.79 2.69 14.18
CA LYS A 78 -3.91 3.18 14.99
C LYS A 78 -4.98 3.84 14.13
N SER A 79 -4.55 4.75 13.25
CA SER A 79 -5.45 5.48 12.36
C SER A 79 -4.72 6.01 11.13
N ILE A 80 -5.51 6.26 10.08
CA ILE A 80 -5.11 7.07 8.93
C ILE A 80 -6.09 8.24 8.88
N ASP A 81 -5.55 9.44 9.05
CA ASP A 81 -6.33 10.66 9.19
C ASP A 81 -6.04 11.64 8.06
N ILE A 82 -7.09 12.07 7.36
CA ILE A 82 -7.03 13.04 6.27
C ILE A 82 -7.59 14.35 6.79
N TYR A 83 -6.82 15.42 6.65
CA TYR A 83 -7.12 16.75 7.16
C TYR A 83 -7.27 17.76 6.04
N THR A 84 -8.20 18.68 6.23
CA THR A 84 -8.27 19.93 5.47
C THR A 84 -7.22 20.93 5.97
N ARG A 85 -7.06 22.06 5.26
CA ARG A 85 -6.13 23.13 5.67
C ARG A 85 -6.49 23.77 7.02
N ASN A 86 -7.76 23.75 7.42
CA ASN A 86 -8.21 24.30 8.70
C ASN A 86 -8.11 23.30 9.88
N GLY A 87 -7.55 22.11 9.65
CA GLY A 87 -7.35 21.10 10.70
C GLY A 87 -8.54 20.20 10.98
N LYS A 88 -9.64 20.32 10.22
CA LYS A 88 -10.76 19.38 10.30
C LYS A 88 -10.40 18.03 9.68
N THR A 89 -10.72 16.94 10.39
CA THR A 89 -10.60 15.58 9.86
C THR A 89 -11.75 15.25 8.92
N ILE A 90 -11.44 14.68 7.76
CA ILE A 90 -12.40 14.30 6.71
C ILE A 90 -12.25 12.85 6.26
N SER A 91 -11.47 12.01 6.95
CA SER A 91 -11.24 10.60 6.60
C SER A 91 -12.52 9.80 6.39
N SER A 92 -13.55 10.06 7.20
CA SER A 92 -14.85 9.37 7.12
C SER A 92 -15.63 9.69 5.85
N HIS A 93 -15.28 10.77 5.14
CA HIS A 93 -15.89 11.14 3.87
C HIS A 93 -15.31 10.36 2.68
N PHE A 94 -14.25 9.56 2.89
CA PHE A 94 -13.61 8.77 1.85
C PHE A 94 -14.23 7.38 1.77
N LYS A 95 -14.63 7.01 0.55
CA LYS A 95 -15.24 5.72 0.22
C LYS A 95 -14.39 4.99 -0.81
N GLY A 96 -14.34 3.68 -0.68
CA GLY A 96 -13.71 2.82 -1.66
C GLY A 96 -14.44 2.84 -2.99
N TRP A 97 -13.69 2.80 -4.09
CA TRP A 97 -14.25 2.71 -5.44
C TRP A 97 -15.00 1.40 -5.67
N ASN A 98 -14.33 0.29 -5.38
CA ASN A 98 -14.93 -1.05 -5.34
C ASN A 98 -14.09 -1.93 -4.39
N SER A 99 -14.64 -2.26 -3.23
CA SER A 99 -13.91 -2.70 -2.04
C SER A 99 -13.21 -4.06 -2.13
N ASN A 100 -13.35 -4.78 -3.24
CA ASN A 100 -12.86 -6.15 -3.40
C ASN A 100 -12.11 -6.41 -4.72
N LEU A 101 -11.86 -5.38 -5.53
CA LEU A 101 -11.26 -5.55 -6.84
C LEU A 101 -9.84 -4.98 -6.90
N GLU A 102 -8.91 -5.84 -7.32
CA GLU A 102 -7.64 -5.41 -7.91
C GLU A 102 -7.91 -4.93 -9.33
N GLY A 103 -7.38 -3.79 -9.72
CA GLY A 103 -7.54 -3.28 -11.08
C GLY A 103 -6.27 -2.60 -11.57
N THR A 104 -6.27 -2.23 -12.84
CA THR A 104 -5.13 -1.54 -13.46
C THR A 104 -5.54 -0.15 -13.91
N ILE A 105 -4.73 0.84 -13.52
CA ILE A 105 -4.83 2.24 -13.97
C ILE A 105 -3.54 2.62 -14.70
N SER A 106 -3.62 3.57 -15.62
CA SER A 106 -2.47 4.09 -16.36
C SER A 106 -2.48 5.60 -16.44
N ASP A 107 -1.31 6.19 -16.26
CA ASP A 107 -1.04 7.63 -16.44
C ASP A 107 -0.55 7.94 -17.86
N GLY A 108 -0.59 6.95 -18.77
CA GLY A 108 -0.04 7.05 -20.13
C GLY A 108 1.48 6.86 -20.23
N ARG A 109 2.20 6.77 -19.09
CA ARG A 109 3.63 6.43 -19.02
C ARG A 109 3.85 5.01 -18.51
N GLY A 110 2.97 4.54 -17.64
CA GLY A 110 3.02 3.20 -17.09
C GLY A 110 1.67 2.72 -16.57
N ASP A 111 1.59 1.41 -16.39
CA ASP A 111 0.42 0.74 -15.86
C ASP A 111 0.68 0.32 -14.42
N TYR A 112 -0.33 0.49 -13.57
CA TYR A 112 -0.18 0.27 -12.14
C TYR A 112 -1.39 -0.43 -11.56
N SER A 113 -1.12 -1.40 -10.69
CA SER A 113 -2.15 -2.06 -9.89
C SER A 113 -2.67 -1.14 -8.81
N TYR A 114 -3.98 -1.13 -8.64
CA TYR A 114 -4.65 -0.51 -7.51
C TYR A 114 -5.55 -1.53 -6.79
N LEU A 115 -5.75 -1.28 -5.49
CA LEU A 115 -6.72 -1.94 -4.63
C LEU A 115 -7.63 -0.87 -4.02
N SER A 116 -8.76 -1.28 -3.49
CA SER A 116 -9.63 -0.37 -2.75
C SER A 116 -10.27 -1.11 -1.59
N SER A 117 -10.40 -0.43 -0.46
CA SER A 117 -11.14 -0.91 0.71
C SER A 117 -12.39 -0.05 0.87
N SER A 118 -13.44 -0.56 1.53
CA SER A 118 -14.74 0.14 1.63
C SER A 118 -14.63 1.59 2.14
N ASN A 119 -13.69 1.85 3.05
CA ASN A 119 -13.34 3.17 3.58
C ASN A 119 -11.93 3.11 4.21
N ILE A 120 -11.44 4.24 4.72
CA ILE A 120 -10.10 4.34 5.32
C ILE A 120 -9.95 3.47 6.59
N ALA A 121 -11.00 3.34 7.40
CA ALA A 121 -10.94 2.50 8.60
C ALA A 121 -10.82 1.00 8.24
N GLU A 122 -11.55 0.54 7.22
CA GLU A 122 -11.42 -0.83 6.71
C GLU A 122 -10.05 -1.08 6.07
N LEU A 123 -9.43 -0.08 5.44
CA LEU A 123 -8.04 -0.19 4.98
C LEU A 123 -7.08 -0.42 6.16
N VAL A 124 -7.21 0.37 7.23
CA VAL A 124 -6.40 0.21 8.44
C VAL A 124 -6.56 -1.17 9.03
N LYS A 125 -7.82 -1.63 9.16
CA LYS A 125 -8.14 -2.97 9.65
C LYS A 125 -7.51 -4.04 8.77
N SER A 126 -7.67 -3.94 7.45
CA SER A 126 -7.15 -4.93 6.50
C SER A 126 -5.62 -5.07 6.54
N ILE A 127 -4.90 -3.95 6.73
CA ILE A 127 -3.45 -3.97 6.92
C ILE A 127 -3.07 -4.65 8.24
N ASN A 128 -3.74 -4.30 9.34
CA ASN A 128 -3.45 -4.85 10.67
C ASN A 128 -3.82 -6.35 10.79
N ASP A 129 -4.93 -6.75 10.17
CA ASP A 129 -5.45 -8.13 10.16
C ASP A 129 -4.69 -9.04 9.19
N ARG A 130 -3.77 -8.47 8.40
CA ARG A 130 -2.91 -9.19 7.44
C ARG A 130 -3.73 -9.89 6.35
N ASP A 131 -4.80 -9.24 5.93
CA ASP A 131 -5.60 -9.72 4.81
C ASP A 131 -4.77 -9.72 3.53
N ARG A 132 -5.29 -10.38 2.50
CA ARG A 132 -4.65 -10.47 1.17
C ARG A 132 -4.20 -9.10 0.61
N GLN A 133 -4.93 -8.02 0.91
CA GLN A 133 -4.58 -6.67 0.45
C GLN A 133 -3.46 -6.03 1.30
N GLY A 134 -3.29 -6.43 2.55
CA GLY A 134 -2.41 -5.81 3.54
C GLY A 134 -1.04 -6.46 3.72
N ILE A 135 -0.72 -7.53 2.98
CA ILE A 135 0.54 -8.28 3.12
C ILE A 135 1.36 -8.32 1.83
N GLY A 136 2.61 -8.74 1.96
CA GLY A 136 3.45 -9.01 0.79
C GLY A 136 3.76 -7.76 -0.02
N GLU A 137 3.89 -7.94 -1.33
CA GLU A 137 4.07 -6.87 -2.31
C GLU A 137 2.78 -6.07 -2.53
N ARG A 138 1.60 -6.61 -2.16
CA ARG A 138 0.30 -5.94 -2.33
C ARG A 138 0.14 -4.71 -1.46
N ILE A 139 0.91 -4.57 -0.37
CA ILE A 139 0.96 -3.31 0.39
C ILE A 139 1.42 -2.13 -0.47
N LYS A 140 2.23 -2.39 -1.52
CA LYS A 140 2.75 -1.36 -2.42
C LYS A 140 1.76 -0.92 -3.49
N PHE A 141 0.65 -1.64 -3.67
CA PHE A 141 -0.36 -1.26 -4.66
C PHE A 141 -1.04 0.04 -4.23
N ARG A 142 -1.40 0.89 -5.19
CA ARG A 142 -2.10 2.13 -4.86
C ARG A 142 -3.49 1.84 -4.29
N ARG A 143 -3.94 2.64 -3.33
CA ARG A 143 -5.27 2.53 -2.74
C ARG A 143 -6.18 3.59 -3.32
N LEU A 144 -7.21 3.17 -4.04
CA LEU A 144 -8.14 4.06 -4.71
C LEU A 144 -9.33 4.39 -3.80
N PHE A 145 -9.54 5.68 -3.56
CA PHE A 145 -10.70 6.19 -2.84
C PHE A 145 -11.35 7.34 -3.60
N TYR A 146 -12.59 7.65 -3.25
CA TYR A 146 -13.26 8.86 -3.69
C TYR A 146 -13.96 9.55 -2.53
N THR A 147 -14.24 10.85 -2.71
CA THR A 147 -15.14 11.58 -1.82
C THR A 147 -16.16 12.41 -2.61
N ASN A 148 -17.33 12.61 -2.00
CA ASN A 148 -18.35 13.56 -2.44
C ASN A 148 -18.28 14.88 -1.66
N SER A 149 -17.34 15.00 -0.70
CA SER A 149 -17.18 16.21 0.09
C SER A 149 -16.57 17.33 -0.77
N GLU A 150 -17.10 18.54 -0.61
CA GLU A 150 -16.50 19.75 -1.18
C GLU A 150 -15.23 20.16 -0.44
N GLU A 151 -14.99 19.61 0.75
CA GLU A 151 -13.81 19.90 1.55
C GLU A 151 -12.54 19.37 0.87
N THR A 152 -11.57 20.26 0.66
CA THR A 152 -10.32 19.89 -0.03
C THR A 152 -9.32 19.25 0.93
N PRO A 153 -8.90 18.00 0.66
CA PRO A 153 -7.84 17.34 1.42
C PRO A 153 -6.52 18.11 1.28
N TYR A 154 -5.84 18.30 2.40
CA TYR A 154 -4.60 19.06 2.47
C TYR A 154 -3.43 18.24 3.00
N LYS A 155 -3.69 17.38 3.99
CA LYS A 155 -2.66 16.58 4.65
C LYS A 155 -3.21 15.20 4.99
N ILE A 156 -2.39 14.17 4.87
CA ILE A 156 -2.68 12.82 5.33
C ILE A 156 -1.67 12.41 6.40
N VAL A 157 -2.14 11.72 7.44
CA VAL A 157 -1.33 11.30 8.58
C VAL A 157 -1.62 9.84 8.90
N ILE A 158 -0.58 9.00 8.96
CA ILE A 158 -0.68 7.66 9.58
C ILE A 158 -0.19 7.77 11.02
N ARG A 159 -0.96 7.24 11.97
CA ARG A 159 -0.56 7.14 13.37
C ARG A 159 -0.32 5.71 13.79
N PHE A 160 0.79 5.51 14.49
CA PHE A 160 1.17 4.27 15.16
C PHE A 160 1.18 4.52 16.68
N GLU A 161 1.56 3.52 17.46
CA GLU A 161 1.67 3.67 18.92
C GLU A 161 2.63 4.80 19.32
N ASN A 162 3.83 4.79 18.74
CA ASN A 162 4.96 5.61 19.20
C ASN A 162 5.45 6.64 18.16
N ARG A 163 4.80 6.71 16.99
CA ARG A 163 5.22 7.59 15.90
C ARG A 163 4.06 7.92 14.97
N GLU A 164 4.25 8.95 14.15
CA GLU A 164 3.37 9.29 13.05
C GLU A 164 4.16 9.56 11.77
N ILE A 165 3.51 9.34 10.63
CA ILE A 165 3.99 9.72 9.31
C ILE A 165 3.01 10.73 8.76
N THR A 166 3.52 11.85 8.25
CA THR A 166 2.71 12.93 7.69
C THR A 166 3.15 13.23 6.26
N ALA A 167 2.19 13.42 5.37
CA ALA A 167 2.43 13.92 4.02
C ALA A 167 1.39 14.98 3.61
N LYS A 168 1.81 15.90 2.74
CA LYS A 168 0.88 16.83 2.08
C LYS A 168 0.18 16.11 0.93
N VAL A 169 -1.11 16.42 0.75
CA VAL A 169 -1.87 15.93 -0.41
C VAL A 169 -1.44 16.71 -1.64
N ILE A 170 -1.02 15.99 -2.67
CA ILE A 170 -0.70 16.56 -3.98
C ILE A 170 -2.02 16.73 -4.71
N ASN A 171 -2.46 17.99 -4.83
CA ASN A 171 -3.74 18.35 -5.45
C ASN A 171 -3.59 18.74 -6.93
N ASP A 172 -2.41 18.53 -7.51
CA ASP A 172 -2.23 18.64 -8.95
C ASP A 172 -2.94 17.43 -9.57
N GLU A 173 -4.01 17.68 -10.33
CA GLU A 173 -4.81 16.59 -10.91
C GLU A 173 -3.97 15.83 -11.94
N GLU A 174 -3.65 14.58 -11.62
CA GLU A 174 -3.03 13.65 -12.55
C GLU A 174 -4.13 12.88 -13.32
N ASP A 175 -4.01 12.85 -14.64
CA ASP A 175 -4.94 12.13 -15.50
C ASP A 175 -4.60 10.64 -15.55
N TYR A 176 -5.56 9.82 -15.16
CA TYR A 176 -5.48 8.37 -15.27
C TYR A 176 -6.57 7.80 -16.17
N LYS A 177 -6.26 6.68 -16.80
CA LYS A 177 -7.21 5.82 -17.49
C LYS A 177 -7.36 4.51 -16.73
N VAL A 178 -8.59 4.06 -16.51
CA VAL A 178 -8.84 2.71 -15.98
C VAL A 178 -8.72 1.72 -17.13
N ILE A 179 -7.70 0.86 -17.09
CA ILE A 179 -7.45 -0.13 -18.16
C ILE A 179 -8.30 -1.37 -17.95
N SER A 180 -8.33 -1.86 -16.72
CA SER A 180 -9.08 -3.06 -16.37
C SER A 180 -9.74 -2.89 -15.01
N THR A 181 -11.01 -3.27 -14.96
CA THR A 181 -11.67 -3.62 -13.72
C THR A 181 -11.62 -5.14 -13.65
N ALA A 182 -11.11 -5.72 -12.56
CA ALA A 182 -11.24 -7.17 -12.37
C ALA A 182 -12.72 -7.51 -12.49
N HIS A 183 -13.03 -8.50 -13.33
CA HIS A 183 -14.41 -8.88 -13.59
C HIS A 183 -15.05 -9.38 -12.28
N PRO A 184 -16.30 -8.99 -12.00
CA PRO A 184 -17.03 -9.41 -10.79
C PRO A 184 -17.20 -10.93 -10.72
#